data_AF-A0A6S7HYR8-F1
#
_entry.id   AF-A0A6S7HYR8-F1
#
_cell.length_a   1.000
_cell.length_b   1.000
_cell.length_c   1.000
_cell.angle_alpha   90.00
_cell.angle_beta   90.00
_cell.angle_gamma   90.00
#
_symmetry.space_group_name_H-M   'P 1'
#
loop_
_entity.id
_entity.type
_entity.pdbx_description
1 polymer ?
#
loop_
_entity_poly.entity_id
_entity_poly.type
_entity_poly.pdbx_seq_one_letter_code
_entity_poly.pdbx_strand_id
1 'polypeptide(L)'
;LSTSPDDGDDENTQKKSKTELGHKRNITRTPIITMTGHTEAVSSVLWSDDSEIISCGLDHTVRVWDAQSGINKYTLTGRKAFNCISYSPHSRLIASASVDRHVRLWDHRKRDGAVFQKTLTSHDGWLSSVAWSPSNQYMLVSGSYDKTLILWDTRSTTTALHILRGHNDKVMCVDWRTEQFVISGGADNQLIIHRVSGKDEDINDDSTM
;
A
#
# COMPACT_ATOMS: atom_id res chain seq x y z
N LEU A 1 -24.10 -33.22 -72.23
CA LEU A 1 -24.98 -33.64 -71.10
C LEU A 1 -24.26 -33.17 -69.85
N SER A 2 -24.57 -31.96 -69.38
CA SER A 2 -25.53 -31.70 -68.28
C SER A 2 -25.00 -32.29 -66.97
N THR A 3 -24.81 -31.60 -65.86
CA THR A 3 -25.20 -30.27 -65.36
C THR A 3 -24.44 -30.07 -64.04
N SER A 4 -24.05 -28.83 -63.76
CA SER A 4 -23.44 -28.25 -62.55
C SER A 4 -24.32 -28.39 -61.27
N PRO A 5 -24.14 -27.63 -60.15
CA PRO A 5 -23.05 -26.77 -59.62
C PRO A 5 -22.87 -26.87 -58.07
N ASP A 6 -22.13 -25.90 -57.50
CA ASP A 6 -22.24 -25.33 -56.13
C ASP A 6 -21.74 -26.15 -54.93
N ASP A 7 -21.05 -25.60 -53.93
CA ASP A 7 -21.01 -24.23 -53.40
C ASP A 7 -19.60 -23.80 -52.99
N GLY A 8 -19.33 -22.49 -53.10
CA GLY A 8 -18.17 -21.86 -52.46
C GLY A 8 -17.96 -20.39 -52.80
N ASP A 9 -19.04 -19.61 -52.84
CA ASP A 9 -19.04 -18.16 -53.04
C ASP A 9 -18.30 -17.39 -51.94
N ASP A 10 -17.43 -16.50 -52.40
CA ASP A 10 -17.30 -15.10 -52.01
C ASP A 10 -17.35 -14.70 -50.53
N GLU A 11 -16.19 -14.29 -50.01
CA GLU A 11 -16.11 -12.97 -49.37
C GLU A 11 -14.88 -12.18 -49.86
N ASN A 12 -15.19 -11.33 -50.84
CA ASN A 12 -14.36 -10.28 -51.39
C ASN A 12 -14.35 -9.06 -50.44
N THR A 13 -13.16 -8.61 -50.06
CA THR A 13 -12.76 -7.19 -49.93
C THR A 13 -13.61 -6.24 -49.07
N GLN A 14 -13.14 -5.99 -47.84
CA GLN A 14 -13.10 -4.65 -47.25
C GLN A 14 -11.71 -4.38 -46.66
N LYS A 15 -10.94 -3.51 -47.33
CA LYS A 15 -10.72 -2.11 -46.93
C LYS A 15 -10.03 -1.94 -45.57
N LYS A 16 -8.77 -1.51 -45.70
CA LYS A 16 -8.20 -0.32 -45.04
C LYS A 16 -7.94 -0.38 -43.53
N SER A 17 -6.65 -0.21 -43.23
CA SER A 17 -6.11 0.63 -42.16
C SER A 17 -6.55 0.31 -40.73
N LYS A 18 -5.69 -0.45 -40.03
CA LYS A 18 -5.25 -0.05 -38.69
C LYS A 18 -3.74 0.13 -38.67
N THR A 19 -3.27 1.13 -39.42
CA THR A 19 -2.21 1.97 -38.90
C THR A 19 -2.87 2.78 -37.81
N GLU A 20 -2.72 2.41 -36.54
CA GLU A 20 -2.86 3.37 -35.44
C GLU A 20 -2.30 2.81 -34.13
N LEU A 21 -1.21 3.45 -33.70
CA LEU A 21 -0.72 3.50 -32.34
C LEU A 21 -0.34 2.15 -31.71
N GLY A 22 0.59 1.46 -32.36
CA GLY A 22 1.70 0.90 -31.61
C GLY A 22 2.52 2.04 -31.00
N HIS A 23 1.98 2.70 -29.96
CA HIS A 23 2.78 3.48 -29.03
C HIS A 23 3.72 2.47 -28.37
N LYS A 24 4.84 2.16 -29.04
CA LYS A 24 6.04 1.70 -28.36
C LYS A 24 6.32 2.80 -27.37
N ARG A 25 5.78 2.65 -26.15
CA ARG A 25 6.16 3.47 -25.00
C ARG A 25 7.67 3.37 -24.99
N ASN A 26 8.34 4.46 -25.36
CA ASN A 26 9.79 4.55 -25.26
C ASN A 26 10.08 4.43 -23.76
N ILE A 27 10.33 3.20 -23.31
CA ILE A 27 10.80 2.94 -21.96
C ILE A 27 12.23 3.48 -21.96
N THR A 28 12.38 4.74 -21.57
CA THR A 28 13.68 5.34 -21.35
C THR A 28 14.34 4.55 -20.22
N ARG A 29 15.37 3.77 -20.56
CA ARG A 29 16.10 2.92 -19.59
C ARG A 29 17.13 3.69 -18.77
N THR A 30 17.32 4.98 -19.07
CA THR A 30 18.26 5.84 -18.35
C THR A 30 17.57 6.51 -17.17
N PRO A 31 18.21 6.58 -15.99
CA PRO A 31 17.65 7.30 -14.85
C PRO A 31 17.45 8.78 -15.22
N ILE A 32 16.30 9.34 -14.85
CA ILE A 32 15.95 10.75 -15.10
C ILE A 32 16.47 11.63 -13.95
N ILE A 33 16.25 11.20 -12.71
CA ILE A 33 16.65 11.89 -11.48
C ILE A 33 17.24 10.86 -10.51
N THR A 34 18.34 11.21 -9.86
CA THR A 34 18.93 10.44 -8.75
C THR A 34 18.78 11.24 -7.45
N MET A 35 18.08 10.67 -6.48
CA MET A 35 17.72 11.35 -5.23
C MET A 35 18.62 10.83 -4.11
N THR A 36 19.59 11.64 -3.69
CA THR A 36 20.60 11.25 -2.70
C THR A 36 20.32 11.89 -1.35
N GLY A 37 20.49 11.13 -0.28
CA GLY A 37 20.39 11.68 1.08
C GLY A 37 20.26 10.64 2.17
N HIS A 38 19.64 9.49 1.89
CA HIS A 38 19.66 8.36 2.81
C HIS A 38 21.09 7.85 3.04
N THR A 39 21.44 7.56 4.30
CA THR A 39 22.79 7.11 4.68
C THR A 39 22.90 5.60 4.82
N GLU A 40 21.77 4.89 4.78
CA GLU A 40 21.69 3.43 4.79
C GLU A 40 20.65 2.95 3.76
N ALA A 41 20.36 1.65 3.73
CA ALA A 41 19.44 1.06 2.78
C ALA A 41 18.03 1.70 2.86
N VAL A 42 17.49 2.03 1.69
CA VAL A 42 16.09 2.46 1.54
C VAL A 42 15.22 1.21 1.53
N SER A 43 14.30 1.12 2.49
CA SER A 43 13.46 -0.06 2.71
C SER A 43 12.13 0.01 1.97
N SER A 44 11.60 1.22 1.76
CA SER A 44 10.31 1.42 1.10
C SER A 44 10.23 2.80 0.44
N VAL A 45 9.50 2.87 -0.67
CA VAL A 45 9.24 4.09 -1.45
C VAL A 45 7.79 4.08 -1.92
N LEU A 46 7.18 5.26 -2.02
CA LEU A 46 5.84 5.43 -2.56
C LEU A 46 5.65 6.83 -3.15
N TRP A 47 4.61 6.96 -3.97
CA TRP A 47 4.07 8.25 -4.42
C TRP A 47 3.00 8.71 -3.43
N SER A 48 3.07 9.96 -2.97
CA SER A 48 1.99 10.56 -2.15
C SER A 48 0.98 11.31 -3.01
N ASP A 49 1.46 12.20 -3.86
CA ASP A 49 0.68 12.87 -4.89
C ASP A 49 1.54 13.04 -6.15
N ASP A 50 1.01 13.67 -7.19
CA ASP A 50 1.72 13.83 -8.47
C ASP A 50 3.03 14.65 -8.35
N SER A 51 3.26 15.33 -7.22
CA SER A 51 4.41 16.20 -7.00
C SER A 51 5.42 15.69 -5.97
N GLU A 52 5.07 14.65 -5.20
CA GLU A 52 5.84 14.21 -4.04
C GLU A 52 6.11 12.71 -4.01
N ILE A 53 7.37 12.38 -3.71
CA ILE A 53 7.82 11.01 -3.44
C ILE A 53 8.16 10.91 -1.97
N ILE A 54 7.84 9.78 -1.35
CA ILE A 54 8.18 9.48 0.04
C ILE A 54 9.04 8.23 0.08
N SER A 55 10.11 8.27 0.86
CA SER A 55 10.98 7.12 1.10
C SER A 55 11.23 6.94 2.59
N CYS A 56 11.50 5.71 3.02
CA CYS A 56 12.03 5.43 4.35
C CYS A 56 13.18 4.44 4.29
N GLY A 57 14.01 4.44 5.34
CA GLY A 57 15.18 3.58 5.37
C GLY A 57 15.63 3.11 6.75
N LEU A 58 16.71 2.34 6.71
CA LEU A 58 17.41 1.86 7.90
C LEU A 58 18.16 2.97 8.63
N ASP A 59 18.35 4.13 8.00
CA ASP A 59 18.91 5.34 8.62
C ASP A 59 17.96 6.06 9.59
N HIS A 60 16.84 5.42 9.93
CA HIS A 60 15.82 5.93 10.85
C HIS A 60 15.12 7.19 10.33
N THR A 61 15.14 7.44 9.02
CA THR A 61 14.45 8.60 8.43
C THR A 61 13.32 8.20 7.50
N VAL A 62 12.27 9.02 7.49
CA VAL A 62 11.31 9.12 6.39
C VAL A 62 11.59 10.45 5.69
N ARG A 63 11.73 10.42 4.37
CA ARG A 63 12.08 11.60 3.56
C ARG A 63 10.97 11.87 2.56
N VAL A 64 10.59 13.14 2.47
CA VAL A 64 9.65 13.63 1.45
C VAL A 64 10.44 14.44 0.46
N TRP A 65 10.21 14.17 -0.82
CA TRP A 65 10.96 14.73 -1.91
C TRP A 65 10.06 15.35 -2.94
N ASP A 66 10.56 16.40 -3.59
CA ASP A 66 9.95 16.95 -4.79
C ASP A 66 10.26 16.05 -5.99
N ALA A 67 9.23 15.54 -6.65
CA ALA A 67 9.37 14.57 -7.75
C ALA A 67 10.00 15.17 -9.01
N GLN A 68 9.87 16.49 -9.21
CA GLN A 68 10.35 17.19 -10.40
C GLN A 68 11.84 17.56 -10.30
N SER A 69 12.27 18.02 -9.12
CA SER A 69 13.64 18.50 -8.87
C SER A 69 14.53 17.48 -8.17
N GLY A 70 13.95 16.46 -7.54
CA GLY A 70 14.67 15.50 -6.72
C GLY A 70 15.13 16.03 -5.36
N ILE A 71 14.71 17.25 -4.98
CA ILE A 71 15.12 17.90 -3.74
C ILE A 71 14.39 17.29 -2.54
N ASN A 72 15.12 17.04 -1.45
CA ASN A 72 14.50 16.67 -0.19
C ASN A 72 13.81 17.88 0.44
N LYS A 73 12.48 17.83 0.58
CA LYS A 73 11.68 18.89 1.21
C LYS A 73 11.64 18.73 2.73
N TYR A 74 11.48 17.50 3.19
CA TYR A 74 11.35 17.17 4.61
C TYR A 74 12.11 15.89 4.95
N THR A 75 12.70 15.88 6.16
CA THR A 75 13.31 14.69 6.77
C THR A 75 12.68 14.49 8.15
N LEU A 76 12.05 13.33 8.34
CA LEU A 76 11.31 12.94 9.53
C LEU A 76 12.12 11.87 10.25
N THR A 77 12.65 12.22 11.42
CA THR A 77 13.57 11.34 12.14
C THR A 77 12.83 10.52 13.19
N GLY A 78 12.96 9.20 13.09
CA GLY A 78 12.52 8.25 14.09
C GLY A 78 13.66 7.87 15.05
N ARG A 79 13.33 7.05 16.05
CA ARG A 79 14.33 6.48 16.98
C ARG A 79 14.97 5.19 16.46
N LYS A 80 14.33 4.53 15.50
CA LYS A 80 14.69 3.22 14.97
C LYS A 80 14.33 3.14 13.49
N ALA A 81 14.88 2.13 12.82
CA ALA A 81 14.69 1.87 11.40
C ALA A 81 13.21 1.70 11.02
N PHE A 82 12.88 2.16 9.82
CA PHE A 82 11.58 1.96 9.22
C PHE A 82 11.68 0.86 8.17
N ASN A 83 10.74 -0.07 8.17
CA ASN A 83 10.69 -1.18 7.21
C ASN A 83 9.73 -0.89 6.05
N CYS A 84 8.67 -0.14 6.32
CA CYS A 84 7.63 0.13 5.33
C CYS A 84 6.96 1.47 5.62
N ILE A 85 6.49 2.13 4.56
CA ILE A 85 5.66 3.32 4.63
C ILE A 85 4.41 3.13 3.79
N SER A 86 3.36 3.87 4.15
CA SER A 86 2.14 3.97 3.37
C SER A 86 1.60 5.39 3.42
N TYR A 87 0.91 5.84 2.39
CA TYR A 87 0.31 7.16 2.31
C TYR A 87 -1.20 7.05 2.06
N SER A 88 -1.98 7.87 2.77
CA SER A 88 -3.40 8.02 2.47
C SER A 88 -3.63 9.24 1.59
N PRO A 89 -4.18 9.11 0.37
CA PRO A 89 -4.55 10.26 -0.45
C PRO A 89 -5.62 11.15 0.18
N HIS A 90 -6.46 10.57 1.04
CA HIS A 90 -7.60 11.25 1.66
C HIS A 90 -7.19 12.08 2.88
N SER A 91 -6.55 11.45 3.87
CA SER A 91 -6.06 12.18 5.05
C SER A 91 -4.75 12.92 4.78
N ARG A 92 -4.05 12.54 3.70
CA ARG A 92 -2.73 13.03 3.30
C ARG A 92 -1.68 12.85 4.40
N LEU A 93 -1.85 11.78 5.19
CA LEU A 93 -0.95 11.35 6.24
C LEU A 93 -0.04 10.24 5.75
N ILE A 94 1.18 10.24 6.28
CA ILE A 94 2.16 9.18 6.09
C ILE A 94 2.06 8.25 7.30
N ALA A 95 1.86 6.95 7.07
CA ALA A 95 2.09 5.92 8.07
C ALA A 95 3.45 5.28 7.86
N SER A 96 4.17 5.01 8.95
CA SER A 96 5.47 4.33 8.91
C SER A 96 5.47 3.16 9.89
N ALA A 97 5.94 2.01 9.44
CA ALA A 97 6.15 0.79 10.22
C ALA A 97 7.61 0.70 10.64
N SER A 98 7.88 0.62 11.94
CA SER A 98 9.23 0.58 12.50
C SER A 98 9.53 -0.72 13.23
N VAL A 99 10.83 -1.06 13.28
CA VAL A 99 11.36 -2.16 14.12
C VAL A 99 11.16 -1.92 15.62
N ASP A 100 10.80 -0.70 16.04
CA ASP A 100 10.40 -0.43 17.43
C ASP A 100 8.98 -0.83 17.77
N ARG A 101 8.31 -1.57 16.87
CA ARG A 101 6.97 -2.15 17.05
C ARG A 101 5.83 -1.13 16.98
N HIS A 102 6.11 0.08 16.51
CA HIS A 102 5.13 1.15 16.47
C HIS A 102 4.86 1.63 15.05
N VAL A 103 3.57 1.86 14.77
CA VAL A 103 3.17 2.63 13.59
C VAL A 103 3.19 4.10 13.98
N ARG A 104 3.86 4.94 13.19
CA ARG A 104 3.82 6.40 13.38
C ARG A 104 3.10 7.07 12.23
N LEU A 105 2.27 8.04 12.58
CA LEU A 105 1.56 8.91 11.65
C LEU A 105 2.25 10.27 11.59
N TRP A 106 2.47 10.74 10.37
CA TRP A 106 3.12 11.99 10.08
C TRP A 106 2.28 12.86 9.16
N ASP A 107 2.27 14.16 9.43
CA ASP A 107 1.67 15.20 8.59
C ASP A 107 2.74 16.22 8.20
N HIS A 108 3.40 16.00 7.07
CA HIS A 108 4.51 16.84 6.61
C HIS A 108 4.09 18.23 6.12
N ARG A 109 2.78 18.51 6.08
CA ARG A 109 2.22 19.78 5.59
C ARG A 109 1.90 20.75 6.72
N LYS A 110 2.08 20.35 7.98
CA LYS A 110 1.87 21.24 9.12
C LYS A 110 2.83 22.41 9.07
N ARG A 111 2.26 23.62 9.08
CA ARG A 111 2.99 24.90 8.93
C ARG A 111 3.91 25.23 10.10
N ASP A 112 3.68 24.63 11.26
CA ASP A 112 4.51 24.79 12.47
C ASP A 112 5.76 23.91 12.46
N GLY A 113 5.96 23.07 11.44
CA GLY A 113 7.06 22.11 11.36
C GLY A 113 6.87 20.87 12.24
N ALA A 114 5.75 20.74 12.94
CA ALA A 114 5.44 19.59 13.77
C ALA A 114 4.93 18.43 12.90
N VAL A 115 5.84 17.70 12.27
CA VAL A 115 5.47 16.64 11.33
C VAL A 115 4.95 15.37 12.01
N PHE A 116 5.32 15.14 13.27
CA PHE A 116 4.83 13.98 14.02
C PHE A 116 3.42 14.21 14.54
N GLN A 117 2.50 13.28 14.29
CA GLN A 117 1.12 13.39 14.74
C GLN A 117 0.79 12.39 15.85
N LYS A 118 1.08 11.11 15.65
CA LYS A 118 0.60 10.06 16.55
C LYS A 118 1.44 8.79 16.44
N THR A 119 1.53 8.05 17.55
CA THR A 119 2.06 6.67 17.59
C THR A 119 0.91 5.71 17.88
N LEU A 120 0.82 4.63 17.13
CA LEU A 120 -0.09 3.52 17.38
C LEU A 120 0.71 2.35 17.96
N THR A 121 0.28 1.87 19.13
CA THR A 121 1.03 0.92 19.96
C THR A 121 0.17 -0.30 20.28
N SER A 122 0.54 -1.48 19.78
CA SER A 122 -0.13 -2.75 20.12
C SER A 122 0.64 -3.99 19.69
N HIS A 123 1.57 -3.89 18.74
CA HIS A 123 2.37 -5.04 18.30
C HIS A 123 3.46 -5.39 19.32
N ASP A 124 3.69 -6.69 19.47
CA ASP A 124 4.76 -7.26 20.31
C ASP A 124 6.00 -7.64 19.49
N GLY A 125 5.91 -7.55 18.17
CA GLY A 125 6.98 -7.83 17.22
C GLY A 125 7.33 -6.64 16.33
N TRP A 126 8.43 -6.76 15.59
CA TRP A 126 8.82 -5.77 14.59
C TRP A 126 7.76 -5.64 13.52
N LEU A 127 7.47 -4.40 13.12
CA LEU A 127 6.56 -4.17 12.01
C LEU A 127 7.30 -4.41 10.70
N SER A 128 6.75 -5.28 9.87
CA SER A 128 7.27 -5.58 8.54
C SER A 128 6.60 -4.72 7.47
N SER A 129 5.32 -4.39 7.66
CA SER A 129 4.51 -3.76 6.64
C SER A 129 3.37 -2.94 7.24
N VAL A 130 2.95 -1.90 6.51
CA VAL A 130 1.79 -1.07 6.83
C VAL A 130 1.11 -0.66 5.53
N ALA A 131 -0.22 -0.65 5.52
CA ALA A 131 -1.00 -0.21 4.36
C ALA A 131 -2.21 0.60 4.82
N TRP A 132 -2.37 1.79 4.26
CA TRP A 132 -3.57 2.60 4.39
C TRP A 132 -4.72 2.01 3.58
N SER A 133 -5.93 2.12 4.10
CA SER A 133 -7.11 1.79 3.32
C SER A 133 -7.26 2.76 2.14
N PRO A 134 -7.49 2.27 0.91
CA PRO A 134 -7.61 3.12 -0.27
C PRO A 134 -8.87 3.98 -0.25
N SER A 135 -9.92 3.59 0.50
CA SER A 135 -11.23 4.24 0.49
C SER A 135 -11.63 4.87 1.83
N ASN A 136 -10.84 4.68 2.89
CA ASN A 136 -11.11 5.19 4.22
C ASN A 136 -9.89 5.87 4.80
N GLN A 137 -10.03 7.17 4.98
CA GLN A 137 -8.99 8.07 5.44
C GLN A 137 -8.54 7.83 6.88
N TYR A 138 -9.25 7.00 7.65
CA TYR A 138 -8.95 6.71 9.04
C TYR A 138 -8.50 5.28 9.29
N MET A 139 -8.57 4.39 8.32
CA MET A 139 -8.23 2.97 8.50
C MET A 139 -6.87 2.64 7.90
N LEU A 140 -6.07 1.90 8.66
CA LEU A 140 -4.84 1.28 8.17
C LEU A 140 -4.66 -0.09 8.81
N VAL A 141 -3.88 -0.94 8.16
CA VAL A 141 -3.47 -2.25 8.68
C VAL A 141 -1.96 -2.31 8.79
N SER A 142 -1.46 -2.95 9.84
CA SER A 142 -0.04 -3.25 10.02
C SER A 142 0.19 -4.76 10.15
N GLY A 143 1.26 -5.26 9.55
CA GLY A 143 1.74 -6.63 9.70
C GLY A 143 3.01 -6.68 10.54
N SER A 144 3.15 -7.73 11.36
CA SER A 144 4.24 -7.84 12.34
C SER A 144 4.84 -9.23 12.43
N TYR A 145 6.08 -9.26 12.93
CA TYR A 145 6.79 -10.49 13.28
C TYR A 145 6.20 -11.21 14.50
N ASP A 146 5.23 -10.61 15.20
CA ASP A 146 4.40 -11.29 16.21
C ASP A 146 3.31 -12.20 15.60
N LYS A 147 3.34 -12.40 14.27
CA LYS A 147 2.43 -13.28 13.52
C LYS A 147 1.00 -12.75 13.40
N THR A 148 0.78 -11.49 13.79
CA THR A 148 -0.54 -10.85 13.71
C THR A 148 -0.53 -9.72 12.70
N LEU A 149 -1.73 -9.41 12.21
CA LEU A 149 -2.02 -8.11 11.64
C LEU A 149 -2.87 -7.34 12.63
N ILE A 150 -2.74 -6.03 12.64
CA ILE A 150 -3.60 -5.15 13.43
C ILE A 150 -4.26 -4.14 12.53
N LEU A 151 -5.58 -4.08 12.63
CA LEU A 151 -6.40 -3.05 12.01
C LEU A 151 -6.57 -1.89 12.98
N TRP A 152 -6.39 -0.68 12.46
CA TRP A 152 -6.38 0.55 13.25
C TRP A 152 -7.44 1.53 12.76
N ASP A 153 -8.05 2.24 13.70
CA ASP A 153 -8.71 3.52 13.46
C ASP A 153 -7.78 4.63 13.97
N THR A 154 -7.26 5.45 13.06
CA THR A 154 -6.30 6.52 13.36
C THR A 154 -6.88 7.67 14.16
N ARG A 155 -8.22 7.72 14.35
CA ARG A 155 -8.87 8.66 15.26
C ARG A 155 -8.67 8.22 16.71
N SER A 156 -8.70 6.92 16.97
CA SER A 156 -8.39 6.36 18.29
C SER A 156 -6.88 6.39 18.56
N THR A 157 -6.48 6.58 19.83
CA THR A 157 -5.07 6.70 20.24
C THR A 157 -4.56 5.50 21.02
N THR A 158 -5.44 4.65 21.53
CA THR A 158 -5.06 3.71 22.60
C THR A 158 -5.39 2.25 22.32
N THR A 159 -6.26 1.94 21.35
CA THR A 159 -6.73 0.56 21.15
C THR A 159 -6.73 0.20 19.67
N ALA A 160 -6.12 -0.93 19.36
CA ALA A 160 -6.31 -1.64 18.09
C ALA A 160 -7.80 -1.87 17.84
N LEU A 161 -8.27 -1.69 16.61
CA LEU A 161 -9.67 -1.97 16.28
C LEU A 161 -9.90 -3.49 16.30
N HIS A 162 -9.05 -4.23 15.57
CA HIS A 162 -9.07 -5.69 15.54
C HIS A 162 -7.66 -6.25 15.40
N ILE A 163 -7.42 -7.39 16.05
CA ILE A 163 -6.22 -8.22 15.86
C ILE A 163 -6.61 -9.38 14.95
N LEU A 164 -6.01 -9.43 13.76
CA LEU A 164 -6.24 -10.47 12.78
C LEU A 164 -5.16 -11.54 12.94
N ARG A 165 -5.60 -12.76 13.26
CA ARG A 165 -4.73 -13.93 13.44
C ARG A 165 -4.90 -14.90 12.27
N GLY A 166 -3.95 -15.81 12.12
CA GLY A 166 -3.99 -16.87 11.11
C GLY A 166 -2.60 -17.35 10.72
N HIS A 167 -1.63 -16.45 10.65
CA HIS A 167 -0.26 -16.81 10.33
C HIS A 167 0.41 -17.59 11.47
N ASN A 168 1.18 -18.61 11.10
CA ASN A 168 1.96 -19.45 12.02
C ASN A 168 3.41 -18.98 12.16
N ASP A 169 3.84 -18.03 11.33
CA ASP A 169 5.13 -17.36 11.39
C ASP A 169 4.98 -15.84 11.09
N LYS A 170 6.09 -15.11 11.00
CA LYS A 170 6.16 -13.66 10.78
C LYS A 170 5.29 -13.23 9.60
N VAL A 171 4.48 -12.19 9.79
CA VAL A 171 3.84 -11.50 8.67
C VAL A 171 4.91 -10.67 7.98
N MET A 172 5.02 -10.76 6.66
CA MET A 172 6.05 -10.10 5.87
C MET A 172 5.51 -8.92 5.06
N CYS A 173 4.27 -9.00 4.59
CA CYS A 173 3.62 -7.94 3.84
C CYS A 173 2.11 -7.93 4.09
N VAL A 174 1.50 -6.75 3.95
CA VAL A 174 0.06 -6.55 3.97
C VAL A 174 -0.33 -5.61 2.83
N ASP A 175 -1.53 -5.78 2.28
CA ASP A 175 -2.08 -4.89 1.27
C ASP A 175 -3.63 -4.83 1.36
N TRP A 176 -4.20 -3.76 0.80
CA TRP A 176 -5.64 -3.53 0.71
C TRP A 176 -6.12 -3.69 -0.72
N ARG A 177 -7.25 -4.38 -0.90
CA ARG A 177 -7.97 -4.38 -2.18
C ARG A 177 -9.07 -3.31 -2.21
N THR A 178 -9.84 -3.23 -1.13
CA THR A 178 -10.96 -2.30 -0.87
C THR A 178 -11.15 -2.22 0.65
N GLU A 179 -12.08 -1.39 1.18
CA GLU A 179 -12.45 -1.40 2.61
C GLU A 179 -12.72 -2.79 3.22
N GLN A 180 -13.08 -3.76 2.39
CA GLN A 180 -13.60 -5.04 2.85
C GLN A 180 -12.54 -6.12 2.98
N PHE A 181 -11.40 -6.00 2.30
CA PHE A 181 -10.44 -7.10 2.21
C PHE A 181 -9.02 -6.62 2.39
N VAL A 182 -8.38 -7.21 3.38
CA VAL A 182 -6.94 -7.16 3.60
C VAL A 182 -6.35 -8.49 3.18
N ILE A 183 -5.21 -8.46 2.49
CA ILE A 183 -4.40 -9.64 2.22
C ILE A 183 -3.07 -9.51 2.95
N SER A 184 -2.55 -10.63 3.47
CA SER A 184 -1.21 -10.72 4.03
C SER A 184 -0.44 -11.91 3.50
N GLY A 185 0.88 -11.75 3.42
CA GLY A 185 1.82 -12.82 3.16
C GLY A 185 2.74 -13.04 4.35
N GLY A 186 2.97 -14.29 4.72
CA GLY A 186 3.78 -14.68 5.87
C GLY A 186 4.97 -15.56 5.51
N ALA A 187 5.94 -15.62 6.44
CA ALA A 187 7.08 -16.54 6.38
C ALA A 187 6.69 -18.03 6.52
N ASP A 188 5.42 -18.29 6.84
CA ASP A 188 4.79 -19.61 6.84
C ASP A 188 4.39 -20.08 5.45
N ASN A 189 4.78 -19.37 4.39
CA ASN A 189 4.46 -19.62 2.99
C ASN A 189 2.95 -19.52 2.69
N GLN A 190 2.19 -18.78 3.50
CA GLN A 190 0.76 -18.61 3.31
C GLN A 190 0.42 -17.19 2.85
N LEU A 191 -0.64 -17.10 2.03
CA LEU A 191 -1.39 -15.88 1.78
C LEU A 191 -2.72 -16.02 2.51
N ILE A 192 -3.09 -15.03 3.32
CA ILE A 192 -4.35 -15.02 4.07
C ILE A 192 -5.12 -13.76 3.68
N ILE A 193 -6.40 -13.94 3.36
CA ILE A 193 -7.33 -12.84 3.13
C ILE A 193 -8.25 -12.73 4.34
N HIS A 194 -8.27 -11.57 4.97
CA HIS A 194 -9.21 -11.24 6.03
C HIS A 194 -10.31 -10.34 5.49
N ARG A 195 -11.57 -10.69 5.78
CA ARG A 195 -12.71 -9.80 5.56
C ARG A 195 -12.81 -8.81 6.72
N VAL A 196 -12.86 -7.53 6.39
CA VAL A 196 -12.99 -6.41 7.32
C VAL A 196 -14.35 -5.76 7.03
N SER A 197 -15.43 -6.25 7.64
CA SER A 197 -16.77 -5.67 7.49
C SER A 197 -17.08 -4.72 8.64
N GLY A 198 -17.40 -3.46 8.32
CA GLY A 198 -17.74 -2.42 9.30
C GLY A 198 -19.15 -2.51 9.90
N LYS A 199 -19.81 -3.67 9.86
CA LYS A 199 -21.09 -3.91 10.55
C LYS A 199 -21.10 -5.33 11.06
N ASP A 200 -21.51 -5.49 12.30
CA ASP A 200 -22.05 -6.72 12.85
C ASP A 200 -23.05 -7.27 11.82
N GLU A 201 -22.67 -8.34 11.12
CA GLU A 201 -23.68 -9.21 10.55
C GLU A 201 -24.31 -9.87 11.78
N ASP A 202 -25.49 -9.38 12.13
CA ASP A 202 -26.38 -9.96 13.13
C ASP A 202 -26.34 -11.47 13.00
N ILE A 203 -25.68 -12.12 13.97
CA ILE A 203 -26.01 -13.49 14.33
C ILE A 203 -27.40 -13.38 14.96
N ASN A 204 -28.42 -13.28 14.10
CA ASN A 204 -29.74 -13.78 14.41
C ASN A 204 -29.58 -15.29 14.51
N ASP A 205 -29.21 -15.73 15.71
CA ASP A 205 -29.47 -17.06 16.20
C ASP A 205 -30.99 -17.22 16.20
N ASP A 206 -31.54 -17.65 15.06
CA ASP A 206 -32.88 -18.20 14.97
C ASP A 206 -32.84 -19.59 15.61
N SER A 207 -32.76 -19.58 16.95
CA SER A 207 -32.98 -20.72 17.82
C SER A 207 -34.33 -20.59 18.54
N THR A 208 -35.38 -20.27 17.79
CA THR A 208 -36.75 -20.56 18.20
C THR A 208 -37.60 -21.06 17.03
N MET A 209 -37.54 -22.36 16.76
CA MET A 209 -38.71 -23.26 16.67
C MET A 209 -38.27 -24.73 16.57
#